data_AF-A0A4V6BJ67-F1
#
_entry.id   AF-A0A4V6BJ67-F1
#
_cell.length_a   1.000
_cell.length_b   1.000
_cell.length_c   1.000
_cell.angle_alpha   90.00
_cell.angle_beta   90.00
_cell.angle_gamma   90.00
#
_symmetry.space_group_name_H-M   'P 1'
#
loop_
_entity.id
_entity.type
_entity.pdbx_description
1 polymer ?
#
loop_
_entity_poly.entity_id
_entity_poly.type
_entity_poly.pdbx_seq_one_letter_code
_entity_poly.pdbx_strand_id
1 'polypeptide(L)'
;MKQSLCLLYILFFLSVTLSCTNEKPELKKTALTKEEVLNLIQSQILYVTKIERKAGNETVDLTNLPEFDLYRKSVFFTFRQGYILILSGSEIPNTKYPASAKTFSFSIKIPLPLNLEYYWDDAAGTVVTKSNVGSSTIPIPFENPAKLDLASIISYTTLEAAQVASTPPSLKFTVDLTDPKLGPVTYSYTLKPVWSYEKAGDVPNYYNFVVF
;
A
#
# COMPACT_ATOMS: atom_id res chain seq x y z
N MET A 1 42.13 56.44 -6.41
CA MET A 1 41.07 55.90 -5.52
C MET A 1 39.90 55.30 -6.32
N LYS A 2 40.11 54.24 -7.10
CA LYS A 2 39.04 53.55 -7.85
C LYS A 2 39.11 52.02 -7.83
N GLN A 3 40.10 51.43 -7.13
CA GLN A 3 40.26 49.96 -7.03
C GLN A 3 39.66 49.36 -5.75
N SER A 4 39.42 50.16 -4.70
CA SER A 4 38.87 49.67 -3.43
C SER A 4 37.35 49.51 -3.41
N LEU A 5 36.63 50.02 -4.42
CA LEU A 5 35.17 49.93 -4.50
C LEU A 5 34.68 48.64 -5.19
N CYS A 6 35.55 47.98 -5.96
CA CYS A 6 35.18 46.77 -6.71
C CYS A 6 35.27 45.49 -5.85
N LEU A 7 36.18 45.45 -4.87
CA LEU A 7 36.30 44.31 -3.96
C LEU A 7 35.15 44.21 -2.94
N LEU A 8 34.53 45.33 -2.57
CA LEU A 8 33.43 45.32 -1.59
C LEU A 8 32.13 44.75 -2.17
N TYR A 9 31.90 44.87 -3.48
CA TYR A 9 30.72 44.32 -4.16
C TYR A 9 30.83 42.81 -4.41
N ILE A 10 32.03 42.28 -4.60
CA ILE A 10 32.24 40.83 -4.82
C ILE A 10 32.06 40.06 -3.49
N LEU A 11 32.43 40.65 -2.35
CA LEU A 11 32.24 40.04 -1.03
C LEU A 11 30.78 40.06 -0.54
N PHE A 12 29.94 40.97 -1.04
CA PHE A 12 28.50 41.00 -0.68
C PHE A 12 27.64 40.07 -1.53
N PHE A 13 28.10 39.69 -2.73
CA PHE A 13 27.40 38.69 -3.56
C PHE A 13 27.72 37.24 -3.18
N LEU A 14 28.80 37.00 -2.43
CA LEU A 14 29.18 35.65 -1.99
C LEU A 14 28.44 35.18 -0.72
N SER A 15 27.76 36.09 0.00
CA SER A 15 27.05 35.78 1.25
C SER A 15 25.57 35.42 1.08
N VAL A 16 25.02 35.49 -0.12
CA VAL A 16 23.59 35.18 -0.40
C VAL A 16 23.39 33.80 -1.03
N THR A 17 24.45 33.07 -1.41
CA THR A 17 24.34 31.72 -2.01
C THR A 17 24.55 30.57 -1.02
N LEU A 18 24.63 30.84 0.28
CA LEU A 18 24.85 29.83 1.33
C LEU A 18 23.65 29.59 2.26
N SER A 19 22.47 30.13 1.92
CA SER A 19 21.22 29.88 2.66
C SER A 19 20.17 29.15 1.80
N CYS A 20 20.64 28.14 1.07
CA CYS A 20 19.80 27.05 0.57
C CYS A 20 20.32 25.75 1.18
N THR A 21 20.29 25.66 2.51
CA THR A 21 20.14 24.35 3.14
C THR A 21 18.74 23.89 2.78
N ASN A 22 18.64 23.20 1.64
CA ASN A 22 17.58 22.24 1.38
C ASN A 22 17.75 21.14 2.44
N GLU A 23 17.34 21.42 3.68
CA GLU A 23 16.87 20.37 4.57
C GLU A 23 15.70 19.75 3.84
N LYS A 24 15.99 18.70 3.08
CA LYS A 24 14.97 17.72 2.71
C LYS A 24 14.26 17.41 4.03
N PRO A 25 12.93 17.60 4.13
CA PRO A 25 12.22 17.23 5.34
C PRO A 25 12.56 15.77 5.60
N GLU A 26 13.37 15.54 6.62
CA GLU A 26 13.72 14.21 7.06
C GLU A 26 12.39 13.59 7.46
N LEU A 27 12.07 12.47 6.82
CA LEU A 27 10.81 11.77 7.01
C LEU A 27 10.82 11.25 8.45
N LYS A 28 10.37 12.08 9.40
CA LYS A 28 10.08 11.63 10.76
C LYS A 28 8.99 10.59 10.60
N LYS A 29 9.41 9.33 10.57
CA LYS A 29 8.56 8.16 10.84
C LYS A 29 8.06 8.33 12.27
N THR A 30 7.04 9.17 12.46
CA THR A 30 6.25 9.13 13.67
C THR A 30 5.71 7.71 13.73
N ALA A 31 6.12 6.95 14.75
CA ALA A 31 5.60 5.60 14.94
C ALA A 31 4.08 5.72 15.08
N LEU A 32 3.35 5.11 14.14
CA LEU A 32 1.89 5.15 14.14
C LEU A 32 1.38 4.44 15.40
N THR A 33 0.43 5.07 16.06
CA THR A 33 -0.30 4.47 17.18
C THR A 33 -1.21 3.35 16.69
N LYS A 34 -1.61 2.46 17.61
CA LYS A 34 -2.62 1.41 17.37
C LYS A 34 -3.88 1.96 16.69
N GLU A 35 -4.39 3.09 17.18
CA GLU A 35 -5.60 3.72 16.64
C GLU A 35 -5.39 4.26 15.23
N GLU A 36 -4.26 4.93 14.98
CA GLU A 36 -3.92 5.43 13.63
C GLU A 36 -3.79 4.30 12.62
N VAL A 37 -3.14 3.19 12.99
CA VAL A 37 -2.99 2.01 12.13
C VAL A 37 -4.36 1.38 11.84
N LEU A 38 -5.19 1.17 12.86
CA LEU A 38 -6.50 0.56 12.70
C LEU A 38 -7.44 1.44 11.86
N ASN A 39 -7.43 2.76 12.08
CA ASN A 39 -8.22 3.70 11.28
C ASN A 39 -7.76 3.72 9.82
N LEU A 40 -6.45 3.67 9.58
CA LEU A 40 -5.87 3.64 8.23
C LEU A 40 -6.34 2.41 7.47
N ILE A 41 -6.21 1.20 8.03
CA ILE A 41 -6.60 -0.02 7.31
C ILE A 41 -8.12 -0.11 7.11
N GLN A 42 -8.93 0.38 8.07
CA GLN A 42 -10.40 0.30 8.00
C GLN A 42 -11.01 1.29 7.01
N SER A 43 -10.34 2.42 6.78
CA SER A 43 -10.80 3.47 5.87
C SER A 43 -10.49 3.17 4.40
N GLN A 44 -9.67 2.15 4.12
CA GLN A 44 -9.16 1.89 2.77
C GLN A 44 -9.73 0.62 2.14
N ILE A 45 -9.89 0.68 0.83
CA ILE A 45 -9.96 -0.51 -0.03
C ILE A 45 -8.53 -0.76 -0.52
N LEU A 46 -8.08 -2.01 -0.44
CA LEU A 46 -6.70 -2.39 -0.70
C LEU A 46 -6.61 -3.37 -1.86
N TYR A 47 -5.60 -3.20 -2.72
CA TYR A 47 -5.32 -4.04 -3.87
C TYR A 47 -3.91 -4.63 -3.76
N VAL A 48 -3.75 -5.93 -4.00
CA VAL A 48 -2.46 -6.61 -3.95
C VAL A 48 -1.67 -6.29 -5.21
N THR A 49 -0.52 -5.67 -5.05
CA THR A 49 0.37 -5.26 -6.16
C THR A 49 1.61 -6.11 -6.30
N LYS A 50 2.07 -6.71 -5.20
CA LYS A 50 3.27 -7.54 -5.19
C LYS A 50 3.14 -8.69 -4.21
N ILE A 51 3.64 -9.85 -4.62
CA ILE A 51 3.74 -11.05 -3.82
C ILE A 51 5.17 -11.56 -3.94
N GLU A 52 5.87 -11.70 -2.83
CA GLU A 52 7.25 -12.15 -2.78
C GLU A 52 7.41 -13.30 -1.80
N ARG A 53 8.34 -14.21 -2.09
CA ARG A 53 8.81 -15.22 -1.13
C ARG A 53 10.30 -15.03 -0.90
N LYS A 54 10.69 -14.89 0.35
CA LYS A 54 12.08 -14.87 0.79
C LYS A 54 12.44 -16.20 1.45
N ALA A 55 13.53 -16.83 1.00
CA ALA A 55 14.12 -18.03 1.60
C ALA A 55 15.63 -17.81 1.77
N GLY A 56 16.10 -17.66 3.01
CA GLY A 56 17.47 -17.24 3.29
C GLY A 56 17.79 -15.88 2.65
N ASN A 57 18.74 -15.88 1.70
CA ASN A 57 19.15 -14.68 0.96
C ASN A 57 18.45 -14.51 -0.40
N GLU A 58 17.62 -15.47 -0.82
CA GLU A 58 16.91 -15.42 -2.08
C GLU A 58 15.53 -14.79 -1.89
N THR A 59 15.16 -13.85 -2.76
CA THR A 59 13.81 -13.29 -2.87
C THR A 59 13.28 -13.53 -4.27
N VAL A 60 12.13 -14.18 -4.37
CA VAL A 60 11.45 -14.49 -5.63
C VAL A 60 10.16 -13.69 -5.71
N ASP A 61 9.95 -13.00 -6.84
CA ASP A 61 8.68 -12.37 -7.16
C ASP A 61 7.71 -13.43 -7.71
N LEU A 62 6.60 -13.62 -6.99
CA LEU A 62 5.54 -14.58 -7.31
C LEU A 62 4.32 -13.91 -7.95
N THR A 63 4.33 -12.59 -8.10
CA THR A 63 3.16 -11.78 -8.50
C THR A 63 2.54 -12.26 -9.82
N ASN A 64 3.36 -12.73 -10.77
CA ASN A 64 2.90 -13.13 -12.10
C ASN A 64 2.58 -14.63 -12.24
N LEU A 65 2.58 -15.39 -11.13
CA LEU A 65 2.20 -16.80 -11.19
C LEU A 65 0.68 -16.94 -11.41
N PRO A 66 0.21 -17.94 -12.19
CA PRO A 66 -1.20 -18.09 -12.55
C PRO A 66 -2.18 -18.16 -11.38
N GLU A 67 -1.77 -18.73 -10.25
CA GLU A 67 -2.58 -18.82 -9.03
C GLU A 67 -2.93 -17.45 -8.43
N PHE A 68 -2.17 -16.39 -8.76
CA PHE A 68 -2.41 -15.03 -8.26
C PHE A 68 -3.10 -14.11 -9.29
N ASP A 69 -3.46 -14.63 -10.47
CA ASP A 69 -4.09 -13.84 -11.53
C ASP A 69 -5.39 -13.17 -11.08
N LEU A 70 -6.21 -13.89 -10.31
CA LEU A 70 -7.47 -13.38 -9.81
C LEU A 70 -7.26 -12.18 -8.88
N TYR A 71 -6.23 -12.23 -8.03
CA TYR A 71 -5.88 -11.14 -7.11
C TYR A 71 -5.52 -9.86 -7.86
N ARG A 72 -4.79 -9.99 -8.96
CA ARG A 72 -4.33 -8.84 -9.76
C ARG A 72 -5.40 -8.25 -10.66
N LYS A 73 -6.38 -9.05 -11.08
CA LYS A 73 -7.35 -8.60 -12.09
C LYS A 73 -8.64 -8.13 -11.46
N SER A 74 -8.99 -8.65 -10.27
CA SER A 74 -10.39 -8.59 -9.84
C SER A 74 -10.63 -8.52 -8.34
N VAL A 75 -9.64 -8.70 -7.45
CA VAL A 75 -9.89 -8.78 -6.00
C VAL A 75 -9.36 -7.55 -5.27
N PHE A 76 -10.20 -7.01 -4.39
CA PHE A 76 -9.88 -5.90 -3.50
C PHE A 76 -10.29 -6.26 -2.08
N PHE A 77 -9.54 -5.81 -1.09
CA PHE A 77 -9.75 -6.13 0.32
C PHE A 77 -10.30 -4.92 1.07
N THR A 78 -11.24 -5.14 1.98
CA THR A 78 -11.70 -4.13 2.94
C THR A 78 -11.72 -4.72 4.35
N PHE A 79 -11.30 -3.91 5.32
CA PHE A 79 -11.17 -4.30 6.72
C PHE A 79 -12.32 -3.67 7.50
N ARG A 80 -13.23 -4.48 8.03
CA ARG A 80 -14.44 -3.99 8.71
C ARG A 80 -14.80 -4.87 9.89
N GLN A 81 -15.00 -4.24 11.05
CA GLN A 81 -15.56 -4.89 12.25
C GLN A 81 -14.80 -6.18 12.64
N GLY A 82 -13.48 -6.19 12.51
CA GLY A 82 -12.64 -7.37 12.82
C GLY A 82 -12.54 -8.42 11.71
N TYR A 83 -13.22 -8.22 10.58
CA TYR A 83 -13.19 -9.11 9.42
C TYR A 83 -12.52 -8.47 8.20
N ILE A 84 -11.88 -9.31 7.39
CA ILE A 84 -11.40 -8.95 6.06
C ILE A 84 -12.39 -9.52 5.05
N LEU A 85 -12.94 -8.63 4.23
CA LEU A 85 -13.90 -8.94 3.19
C LEU A 85 -13.28 -8.63 1.82
N ILE A 86 -13.83 -9.25 0.77
CA ILE A 86 -13.42 -8.98 -0.61
C ILE A 86 -14.49 -8.22 -1.38
N LEU A 87 -14.04 -7.34 -2.26
CA LEU A 87 -14.82 -6.78 -3.35
C LEU A 87 -14.29 -7.37 -4.65
N SER A 88 -15.18 -7.53 -5.63
CA SER A 88 -14.82 -8.03 -6.95
C SER A 88 -15.07 -6.99 -8.03
N GLY A 89 -14.12 -6.86 -8.96
CA GLY A 89 -14.17 -5.87 -10.02
C GLY A 89 -13.47 -6.31 -11.29
N SER A 90 -13.36 -5.35 -12.21
CA SER A 90 -12.66 -5.56 -13.48
C SER A 90 -11.74 -4.38 -13.76
N GLU A 91 -10.55 -4.68 -14.26
CA GLU A 91 -9.64 -3.68 -14.82
C GLU A 91 -10.30 -3.02 -16.04
N ILE A 92 -10.22 -1.69 -16.12
CA ILE A 92 -10.75 -0.88 -17.22
C ILE A 92 -9.61 -0.10 -17.87
N PRO A 93 -9.73 0.33 -19.14
CA PRO A 93 -8.70 1.14 -19.78
C PRO A 93 -8.40 2.43 -19.00
N ASN A 94 -7.11 2.69 -18.73
CA ASN A 94 -6.67 3.92 -18.09
C ASN A 94 -6.55 5.05 -19.12
N THR A 95 -7.45 6.02 -19.03
CA THR A 95 -7.50 7.20 -19.93
C THR A 95 -7.22 8.52 -19.22
N LYS A 96 -7.04 8.52 -17.90
CA LYS A 96 -6.99 9.74 -17.06
C LYS A 96 -5.71 9.89 -16.23
N TYR A 97 -5.06 8.78 -15.87
CA TYR A 97 -3.93 8.76 -14.94
C TYR A 97 -2.63 8.37 -15.65
N PRO A 98 -1.45 8.58 -15.03
CA PRO A 98 -0.18 8.14 -15.58
C PRO A 98 -0.19 6.65 -15.98
N ALA A 99 0.59 6.27 -16.99
CA ALA A 99 0.60 4.91 -17.54
C ALA A 99 0.94 3.81 -16.52
N SER A 100 1.62 4.17 -15.42
CA SER A 100 1.91 3.25 -14.32
C SER A 100 0.69 2.94 -13.44
N ALA A 101 -0.35 3.76 -13.48
CA ALA A 101 -1.56 3.58 -12.69
C ALA A 101 -2.50 2.55 -13.33
N LYS A 102 -3.15 1.77 -12.49
CA LYS A 102 -4.20 0.81 -12.89
C LYS A 102 -5.56 1.37 -12.52
N THR A 103 -6.54 1.14 -13.40
CA THR A 103 -7.92 1.58 -13.20
C THR A 103 -8.87 0.39 -13.19
N PHE A 104 -9.88 0.46 -12.33
CA PHE A 104 -10.83 -0.62 -12.11
C PHE A 104 -12.25 -0.07 -11.99
N SER A 105 -13.25 -0.92 -12.21
CA SER A 105 -14.66 -0.61 -11.94
C SER A 105 -15.29 -1.71 -11.09
N PHE A 106 -15.97 -1.33 -10.00
CA PHE A 106 -16.67 -2.28 -9.14
C PHE A 106 -17.73 -1.64 -8.25
N SER A 107 -18.61 -2.48 -7.70
CA SER A 107 -19.59 -2.09 -6.68
C SER A 107 -18.97 -2.18 -5.29
N ILE A 108 -19.16 -1.16 -4.46
CA ILE A 108 -18.77 -1.19 -3.04
C ILE A 108 -19.86 -1.74 -2.11
N LYS A 109 -21.03 -2.10 -2.64
CA LYS A 109 -22.20 -2.48 -1.83
C LYS A 109 -22.14 -3.90 -1.28
N ILE A 110 -21.52 -4.83 -2.02
CA ILE A 110 -21.60 -6.27 -1.73
C ILE A 110 -20.19 -6.82 -1.47
N PRO A 111 -19.59 -6.54 -0.29
CA PRO A 111 -18.39 -7.23 0.12
C PRO A 111 -18.72 -8.69 0.49
N LEU A 112 -17.91 -9.63 0.01
CA LEU A 112 -18.05 -11.06 0.29
C LEU A 112 -17.11 -11.47 1.43
N PRO A 113 -17.55 -12.38 2.33
CA PRO A 113 -16.70 -12.87 3.40
C PRO A 113 -15.55 -13.73 2.85
N LEU A 114 -14.36 -13.58 3.45
CA LEU A 114 -13.17 -14.38 3.13
C LEU A 114 -12.77 -15.35 4.25
N ASN A 115 -13.58 -15.45 5.32
CA ASN A 115 -13.23 -16.18 6.56
C ASN A 115 -11.87 -15.77 7.15
N LEU A 116 -11.53 -14.49 6.95
CA LEU A 116 -10.37 -13.85 7.52
C LEU A 116 -10.80 -12.84 8.56
N GLU A 117 -10.11 -12.87 9.69
CA GLU A 117 -10.19 -11.87 10.74
C GLU A 117 -8.91 -11.05 10.78
N TYR A 118 -9.02 -9.86 11.35
CA TYR A 118 -7.87 -9.06 11.74
C TYR A 118 -8.08 -8.49 13.13
N TYR A 119 -6.99 -8.40 13.88
CA TYR A 119 -6.97 -7.82 15.20
C TYR A 119 -5.61 -7.19 15.47
N TRP A 120 -5.54 -6.31 16.46
CA TRP A 120 -4.26 -5.83 16.97
C TRP A 120 -3.70 -6.83 17.97
N ASP A 121 -2.47 -7.28 17.74
CA ASP A 121 -1.74 -8.13 18.66
C ASP A 121 -0.79 -7.25 19.49
N ASP A 122 -1.09 -7.11 20.79
CA ASP A 122 -0.31 -6.25 21.69
C ASP A 122 1.12 -6.81 21.94
N ALA A 123 1.32 -8.12 21.82
CA ALA A 123 2.64 -8.74 21.97
C ALA A 123 3.51 -8.54 20.72
N ALA A 124 2.92 -8.61 19.53
CA ALA A 124 3.60 -8.31 18.28
C ALA A 124 3.67 -6.80 18.00
N GLY A 125 2.87 -5.98 18.69
CA GLY A 125 2.78 -4.53 18.49
C GLY A 125 2.30 -4.14 17.10
N THR A 126 1.45 -4.96 16.47
CA THR A 126 0.98 -4.73 15.10
C THR A 126 -0.35 -5.42 14.80
N VAL A 127 -0.91 -5.15 13.62
CA VAL A 127 -2.10 -5.86 13.12
C VAL A 127 -1.71 -7.26 12.66
N VAL A 128 -2.46 -8.25 13.13
CA VAL A 128 -2.36 -9.65 12.71
C VAL A 128 -3.65 -10.04 12.02
N THR A 129 -3.52 -10.74 10.89
CA THR A 129 -4.65 -11.39 10.21
C THR A 129 -4.65 -12.87 10.54
N LYS A 130 -5.82 -13.50 10.56
CA LYS A 130 -5.95 -14.92 10.85
C LYS A 130 -7.08 -15.51 10.01
N SER A 131 -6.83 -16.68 9.42
CA SER A 131 -7.87 -17.51 8.83
C SER A 131 -8.48 -18.43 9.91
N ASN A 132 -9.82 -18.43 10.02
CA ASN A 132 -10.54 -19.30 10.95
C ASN A 132 -10.96 -20.63 10.33
N VAL A 133 -11.01 -20.68 9.00
CA VAL A 133 -11.27 -21.85 8.17
C VAL A 133 -10.57 -21.55 6.84
N GLY A 134 -9.82 -22.49 6.27
CA GLY A 134 -9.23 -22.28 4.94
C GLY A 134 -10.28 -21.76 3.97
N SER A 135 -9.97 -20.69 3.23
CA SER A 135 -10.93 -20.10 2.29
C SER A 135 -11.20 -21.09 1.18
N SER A 136 -12.46 -21.42 0.97
CA SER A 136 -12.89 -22.25 -0.17
C SER A 136 -12.99 -21.46 -1.48
N THR A 137 -12.93 -20.12 -1.43
CA THR A 137 -13.30 -19.26 -2.57
C THR A 137 -12.08 -18.82 -3.38
N ILE A 138 -10.98 -18.46 -2.70
CA ILE A 138 -9.72 -18.03 -3.31
C ILE A 138 -8.53 -18.41 -2.40
N PRO A 139 -7.37 -18.84 -2.94
CA PRO A 139 -6.20 -19.20 -2.14
C PRO A 139 -5.70 -18.00 -1.35
N ILE A 140 -5.94 -17.98 -0.03
CA ILE A 140 -5.65 -16.78 0.75
C ILE A 140 -4.14 -16.53 0.77
N PRO A 141 -3.69 -15.30 0.51
CA PRO A 141 -2.37 -14.82 0.90
C PRO A 141 -1.97 -15.14 2.35
N PHE A 142 -2.95 -15.33 3.22
CA PHE A 142 -2.85 -15.32 4.68
C PHE A 142 -3.54 -16.54 5.32
N GLU A 143 -3.40 -17.74 4.75
CA GLU A 143 -3.88 -18.97 5.43
C GLU A 143 -3.23 -19.13 6.82
N ASN A 144 -2.02 -18.59 6.96
CA ASN A 144 -1.33 -18.48 8.23
C ASN A 144 -1.33 -17.04 8.73
N PRO A 145 -1.14 -16.81 10.04
CA PRO A 145 -1.19 -15.47 10.59
C PRO A 145 -0.22 -14.50 9.91
N ALA A 146 -0.76 -13.46 9.30
CA ALA A 146 0.05 -12.44 8.63
C ALA A 146 0.17 -11.19 9.50
N LYS A 147 1.38 -10.67 9.63
CA LYS A 147 1.68 -9.47 10.43
C LYS A 147 1.84 -8.26 9.52
N LEU A 148 1.25 -7.13 9.89
CA LEU A 148 1.50 -5.87 9.21
C LEU A 148 2.90 -5.36 9.55
N ASP A 149 3.70 -5.07 8.53
CA ASP A 149 4.99 -4.39 8.68
C ASP A 149 4.72 -2.88 8.81
N LEU A 150 4.67 -2.37 10.04
CA LEU A 150 4.41 -0.95 10.31
C LEU A 150 5.42 -0.02 9.63
N ALA A 151 6.66 -0.48 9.45
CA ALA A 151 7.71 0.30 8.79
C ALA A 151 7.50 0.44 7.27
N SER A 152 6.62 -0.38 6.69
CA SER A 152 6.27 -0.34 5.27
C SER A 152 5.10 0.60 4.93
N ILE A 153 4.41 1.12 5.94
CA ILE A 153 3.21 1.94 5.74
C ILE A 153 3.61 3.30 5.14
N ILE A 154 3.06 3.57 3.96
CA ILE A 154 3.07 4.86 3.29
C ILE A 154 1.62 5.17 2.95
N SER A 155 1.09 6.26 3.50
CA SER A 155 -0.34 6.58 3.38
C SER A 155 -0.57 8.03 3.00
N TYR A 156 -1.57 8.25 2.17
CA TYR A 156 -2.09 9.56 1.81
C TYR A 156 -3.60 9.55 2.00
N THR A 157 -4.13 10.62 2.59
CA THR A 157 -5.56 10.72 2.91
C THR A 157 -6.42 10.98 1.67
N THR A 158 -5.86 11.62 0.63
CA THR A 158 -6.61 12.02 -0.56
C THR A 158 -6.02 11.45 -1.84
N LEU A 159 -6.87 11.34 -2.87
CA LEU A 159 -6.51 10.91 -4.21
C LEU A 159 -5.43 11.84 -4.80
N GLU A 160 -5.60 13.15 -4.62
CA GLU A 160 -4.71 14.18 -5.18
C GLU A 160 -3.31 14.08 -4.58
N ALA A 161 -3.21 13.84 -3.27
CA ALA A 161 -1.94 13.66 -2.59
C ALA A 161 -1.24 12.37 -3.05
N ALA A 162 -1.99 11.27 -3.21
CA ALA A 162 -1.45 10.01 -3.71
C ALA A 162 -0.95 10.12 -5.16
N GLN A 163 -1.65 10.89 -6.00
CA GLN A 163 -1.32 11.07 -7.42
C GLN A 163 0.01 11.79 -7.64
N VAL A 164 0.36 12.75 -6.78
CA VAL A 164 1.60 13.56 -6.91
C VAL A 164 2.73 13.07 -6.01
N ALA A 165 2.51 11.99 -5.25
CA ALA A 165 3.49 11.45 -4.33
C ALA A 165 4.71 10.87 -5.08
N SER A 166 5.91 11.19 -4.61
CA SER A 166 7.15 10.59 -5.13
C SER A 166 7.31 9.13 -4.74
N THR A 167 6.72 8.73 -3.60
CA THR A 167 6.69 7.35 -3.12
C THR A 167 5.24 6.88 -3.11
N PRO A 168 4.87 5.85 -3.89
CA PRO A 168 3.51 5.36 -3.90
C PRO A 168 3.04 4.90 -2.52
N PRO A 169 1.77 5.15 -2.16
CA PRO A 169 1.19 4.59 -0.96
C PRO A 169 1.19 3.07 -0.99
N SER A 170 1.56 2.46 0.13
CA SER A 170 1.66 1.02 0.25
C SER A 170 1.60 0.59 1.70
N LEU A 171 1.26 -0.67 1.92
CA LEU A 171 1.48 -1.39 3.15
C LEU A 171 1.84 -2.84 2.83
N LYS A 172 2.53 -3.52 3.74
CA LYS A 172 3.00 -4.89 3.52
C LYS A 172 2.60 -5.78 4.68
N PHE A 173 1.99 -6.91 4.38
CA PHE A 173 1.81 -8.00 5.33
C PHE A 173 2.85 -9.08 5.08
N THR A 174 3.37 -9.67 6.15
CA THR A 174 4.35 -10.76 6.10
C THR A 174 3.83 -12.01 6.79
N VAL A 175 4.11 -13.16 6.21
CA VAL A 175 3.74 -14.48 6.74
C VAL A 175 5.01 -15.32 6.83
N ASP A 176 5.37 -15.73 8.03
CA ASP A 176 6.52 -16.60 8.26
C ASP A 176 6.06 -18.06 8.34
N LEU A 177 6.68 -18.93 7.54
CA LEU A 177 6.35 -20.34 7.42
C LEU A 177 7.61 -21.21 7.41
N THR A 178 7.42 -22.51 7.60
CA THR A 178 8.46 -23.50 7.30
C THR A 178 8.03 -24.29 6.07
N ASP A 179 8.70 -24.06 4.95
CA ASP A 179 8.54 -24.82 3.73
C ASP A 179 9.29 -26.17 3.85
N PRO A 180 8.68 -27.31 3.50
CA PRO A 180 9.32 -28.62 3.62
C PRO A 180 10.62 -28.79 2.82
N LYS A 181 10.81 -28.01 1.74
CA LYS A 181 11.98 -28.08 0.87
C LYS A 181 12.98 -26.95 1.13
N LEU A 182 12.48 -25.76 1.45
CA LEU A 182 13.29 -24.54 1.57
C LEU A 182 13.61 -24.16 3.03
N GLY A 183 12.98 -24.82 4.01
CA GLY A 183 13.11 -24.45 5.42
C GLY A 183 12.33 -23.16 5.74
N PRO A 184 12.80 -22.29 6.64
CA PRO A 184 12.13 -21.04 6.97
C PRO A 184 11.98 -20.13 5.74
N VAL A 185 10.75 -19.70 5.48
CA VAL A 185 10.39 -18.79 4.40
C VAL A 185 9.49 -17.67 4.90
N THR A 186 9.64 -16.48 4.34
CA THR A 186 8.74 -15.35 4.58
C THR A 186 8.05 -14.99 3.28
N TYR A 187 6.72 -15.07 3.26
CA TYR A 187 5.90 -14.48 2.20
C TYR A 187 5.60 -13.03 2.53
N SER A 188 5.67 -12.14 1.54
CA SER A 188 5.33 -10.72 1.66
C SER A 188 4.28 -10.34 0.63
N TYR A 189 3.26 -9.63 1.09
CA TYR A 189 2.16 -9.16 0.27
C TYR A 189 2.10 -7.64 0.37
N THR A 190 2.46 -6.96 -0.71
CA THR A 190 2.37 -5.51 -0.79
C THR A 190 1.01 -5.12 -1.33
N LEU A 191 0.25 -4.40 -0.52
CA LEU A 191 -1.03 -3.83 -0.89
C LEU A 191 -0.90 -2.33 -1.09
N LYS A 192 -1.70 -1.80 -2.00
CA LYS A 192 -1.86 -0.37 -2.20
C LYS A 192 -3.32 0.04 -2.00
N PRO A 193 -3.58 1.25 -1.49
CA PRO A 193 -4.93 1.76 -1.43
C PRO A 193 -5.51 1.98 -2.84
N VAL A 194 -6.82 1.99 -2.88
CA VAL A 194 -7.62 2.20 -4.08
C VAL A 194 -8.52 3.42 -3.84
N TRP A 195 -8.51 4.39 -4.76
CA TRP A 195 -9.32 5.61 -4.64
C TRP A 195 -10.43 5.63 -5.68
N SER A 196 -11.66 5.92 -5.25
CA SER A 196 -12.73 6.23 -6.19
C SER A 196 -12.49 7.60 -6.83
N TYR A 197 -12.79 7.72 -8.12
CA TYR A 197 -12.64 9.00 -8.83
C TYR A 197 -13.84 9.39 -9.69
N GLU A 198 -14.76 8.47 -9.96
CA GLU A 198 -15.94 8.73 -10.77
C GLU A 198 -17.02 7.70 -10.47
N LYS A 199 -18.29 8.09 -10.56
CA LYS A 199 -19.40 7.13 -10.57
C LYS A 199 -19.45 6.41 -11.91
N ALA A 200 -19.48 5.09 -11.89
CA ALA A 200 -19.51 4.28 -13.09
C ALA A 200 -20.96 4.05 -13.53
N GLY A 201 -21.44 4.93 -14.41
CA GLY A 201 -22.81 4.89 -14.94
C GLY A 201 -23.89 5.15 -13.89
N ASP A 202 -25.11 4.71 -14.17
CA ASP A 202 -26.27 5.00 -13.32
C ASP A 202 -26.44 4.04 -12.15
N VAL A 203 -25.72 2.91 -12.17
CA VAL A 203 -25.82 1.86 -11.14
C VAL A 203 -25.41 2.42 -9.77
N PRO A 204 -26.28 2.33 -8.75
CA PRO A 204 -25.94 2.81 -7.40
C PRO A 204 -24.72 2.07 -6.83
N ASN A 205 -23.83 2.82 -6.19
CA ASN A 205 -22.63 2.31 -5.53
C ASN A 205 -21.61 1.64 -6.47
N TYR A 206 -21.70 1.88 -7.78
CA TYR A 206 -20.73 1.42 -8.76
C TYR A 206 -19.82 2.60 -9.13
N TYR A 207 -18.51 2.42 -8.99
CA TYR A 207 -17.53 3.50 -9.17
C TYR A 207 -16.32 3.01 -9.95
N ASN A 208 -15.66 3.96 -10.61
CA ASN A 208 -14.32 3.78 -11.14
C ASN A 208 -13.29 4.15 -10.08
N PHE A 209 -12.22 3.36 -10.07
CA PHE A 209 -11.19 3.35 -9.05
C PHE A 209 -9.81 3.37 -9.67
N VAL A 210 -8.84 3.96 -8.98
CA VAL A 210 -7.44 4.01 -9.40
C VAL A 210 -6.51 3.49 -8.31
N VAL A 211 -5.41 2.87 -8.75
CA VAL A 211 -4.26 2.48 -7.94
C VAL A 211 -3.01 3.07 -8.59
N PHE A 212 -2.19 3.78 -7.82
CA PHE A 212 -0.90 4.37 -8.23
C PHE A 212 0.28 3.50 -7.83
#